data_AF-A0A7C2AF06-F1
#
_entry.id   AF-A0A7C2AF06-F1
#
_cell.length_a   1.000
_cell.length_b   1.000
_cell.length_c   1.000
_cell.angle_alpha   90.00
_cell.angle_beta   90.00
_cell.angle_gamma   90.00
#
_symmetry.space_group_name_H-M   'P 1'
#
loop_
_entity.id
_entity.type
_entity.pdbx_description
1 polymer ?
#
loop_
_entity_poly.entity_id
_entity_poly.type
_entity_poly.pdbx_seq_one_letter_code
_entity_poly.pdbx_strand_id
1 'polypeptide(L)'
;MQQPIYLNKITDEGFAIIPRVISNTAVNEILNALDKIRLGGAARIRRGSVYAIRDLLNEVPFLRTLTQLVNLRALIEPILGPKAKIVRAIFFDKTKNANWKVTWHQDLTIAVQKRCDVDGFGPWSKKAG
;
A
#
# COMPACT_ATOMS: atom_id res chain seq x y z
N MET A 1 -11.58 -17.90 22.77
CA MET A 1 -11.85 -17.55 21.35
C MET A 1 -10.73 -18.12 20.51
N GLN A 2 -11.03 -18.94 19.50
CA GLN A 2 -10.02 -19.43 18.57
C GLN A 2 -9.41 -18.25 17.80
N GLN A 3 -8.08 -18.24 17.66
CA GLN A 3 -7.42 -17.24 16.84
C GLN A 3 -7.82 -17.43 15.36
N PRO A 4 -8.09 -16.34 14.61
CA PRO A 4 -8.41 -16.43 13.19
C PRO A 4 -7.33 -17.18 12.41
N ILE A 5 -7.74 -18.07 11.49
CA ILE A 5 -6.83 -18.92 10.68
C ILE A 5 -5.73 -18.12 9.96
N TYR A 6 -6.00 -16.87 9.57
CA TYR A 6 -5.02 -16.04 8.87
C TYR A 6 -3.83 -15.64 9.75
N LEU A 7 -3.98 -15.56 11.08
CA LEU A 7 -2.87 -15.22 11.97
C LEU A 7 -1.81 -16.33 11.98
N ASN A 8 -2.24 -17.59 12.03
CA ASN A 8 -1.33 -18.73 11.94
C ASN A 8 -0.60 -18.73 10.58
N LYS A 9 -1.32 -18.47 9.48
CA LYS A 9 -0.71 -18.33 8.15
C LYS A 9 0.37 -17.24 8.11
N ILE A 10 0.13 -16.08 8.72
CA ILE A 10 1.13 -15.01 8.80
C ILE A 10 2.34 -15.45 9.64
N THR A 11 2.12 -16.10 10.78
CA THR A 11 3.20 -16.58 11.65
C THR A 11 4.06 -17.64 10.97
N ASP A 12 3.43 -18.61 10.29
CA ASP A 12 4.11 -19.79 9.75
C ASP A 12 4.67 -19.54 8.33
N GLU A 13 3.99 -18.73 7.52
CA GLU A 13 4.32 -18.53 6.09
C GLU A 13 4.72 -17.09 5.76
N GLY A 14 4.54 -16.14 6.70
CA GLY A 14 4.84 -14.72 6.48
C GLY A 14 3.78 -13.94 5.69
N PHE A 15 2.69 -14.59 5.26
CA PHE A 15 1.60 -13.94 4.52
C PHE A 15 0.24 -14.66 4.68
N ALA A 16 -0.85 -13.97 4.33
CA ALA A 16 -2.18 -14.57 4.20
C ALA A 16 -2.98 -13.91 3.06
N ILE A 17 -3.87 -14.67 2.42
CA ILE A 17 -4.78 -14.17 1.39
C ILE A 17 -6.19 -14.15 1.96
N ILE A 18 -6.81 -12.97 1.97
CA ILE A 18 -8.16 -12.76 2.49
C ILE A 18 -9.01 -12.19 1.36
N PRO A 19 -9.94 -12.97 0.79
CA PRO A 19 -10.77 -12.50 -0.31
C PRO A 19 -11.85 -11.53 0.19
N ARG A 20 -12.29 -10.63 -0.71
CA ARG A 20 -13.47 -9.77 -0.48
C ARG A 20 -13.39 -8.89 0.78
N VAL A 21 -12.20 -8.41 1.11
CA VAL A 21 -12.00 -7.48 2.23
C VAL A 21 -12.67 -6.13 1.97
N ILE A 22 -12.71 -5.67 0.73
CA ILE A 22 -13.44 -4.44 0.34
C ILE A 22 -14.52 -4.78 -0.68
N SER A 23 -15.57 -3.96 -0.73
CA SER A 23 -16.70 -4.15 -1.66
C SER A 23 -16.31 -3.80 -3.09
N ASN A 24 -17.04 -4.34 -4.07
CA ASN A 24 -16.89 -3.95 -5.48
C ASN A 24 -17.13 -2.45 -5.69
N THR A 25 -18.03 -1.85 -4.90
CA THR A 25 -18.25 -0.39 -4.92
C THR A 25 -16.98 0.36 -4.53
N ALA A 26 -16.32 -0.01 -3.43
CA ALA A 26 -15.06 0.61 -3.01
C ALA A 26 -13.95 0.40 -4.06
N VAL A 27 -13.88 -0.77 -4.69
CA VAL A 27 -12.95 -1.02 -5.80
C VAL A 27 -13.21 -0.05 -6.97
N ASN A 28 -14.47 0.09 -7.38
CA ASN A 28 -14.84 1.00 -8.48
C ASN A 28 -14.54 2.46 -8.15
N GLU A 29 -14.73 2.90 -6.91
CA GLU A 29 -14.34 4.24 -6.45
C GLU A 29 -12.84 4.49 -6.59
N ILE A 30 -12.00 3.50 -6.21
CA ILE A 30 -10.54 3.58 -6.38
C ILE A 30 -10.19 3.68 -7.87
N LEU A 31 -10.77 2.83 -8.71
CA LEU A 31 -10.51 2.84 -10.16
C LEU A 31 -10.89 4.19 -10.78
N ASN A 32 -12.08 4.71 -10.47
CA ASN A 32 -12.54 6.02 -10.95
C ASN A 32 -11.60 7.16 -10.52
N ALA A 33 -11.06 7.12 -9.31
CA ALA A 33 -10.11 8.13 -8.85
C ALA A 33 -8.75 8.02 -9.55
N LEU A 34 -8.26 6.80 -9.77
CA LEU A 34 -7.03 6.55 -10.53
C LEU A 34 -7.14 7.06 -11.97
N ASP A 35 -8.28 6.85 -12.62
CA ASP A 35 -8.52 7.33 -13.99
C ASP A 35 -8.51 8.86 -14.07
N LYS A 36 -9.06 9.55 -13.07
CA LYS A 36 -8.97 11.02 -12.99
C LYS A 36 -7.53 11.52 -12.88
N ILE A 37 -6.68 10.84 -12.11
CA ILE A 37 -5.25 11.22 -11.95
C ILE A 37 -4.47 11.00 -13.23
N ARG A 38 -4.77 9.93 -13.99
CA ARG A 38 -4.12 9.67 -15.29
C ARG A 38 -4.29 10.85 -16.25
N LEU A 39 -5.39 11.60 -16.13
CA LEU A 39 -5.65 12.82 -16.91
C LEU A 39 -4.93 14.07 -16.36
N GLY A 40 -4.48 14.05 -15.10
CA GLY A 40 -3.95 15.21 -14.36
C GLY A 40 -2.42 15.30 -14.18
N GLY A 41 -1.63 14.35 -14.70
CA GLY A 41 -0.17 14.48 -14.81
C GLY A 41 0.69 14.02 -13.63
N ALA A 42 0.12 13.62 -12.48
CA ALA A 42 0.89 13.08 -11.34
C ALA A 42 1.43 11.64 -11.56
N ALA A 43 0.95 10.99 -12.61
CA ALA A 43 1.32 9.64 -12.99
C ALA A 43 2.72 9.57 -13.63
N ARG A 44 3.47 8.51 -13.33
CA ARG A 44 4.70 8.18 -14.08
C ARG A 44 4.31 7.52 -15.39
N ILE A 45 4.75 8.11 -16.49
CA ILE A 45 4.48 7.65 -17.86
C ILE A 45 5.75 7.00 -18.43
N ARG A 46 5.59 5.83 -19.08
CA ARG A 46 6.63 5.18 -19.86
C ARG A 46 6.03 4.74 -21.19
N ARG A 47 6.63 5.16 -22.30
CA ARG A 47 6.17 4.83 -23.66
C ARG A 47 4.67 5.13 -23.88
N GLY A 48 4.19 6.25 -23.35
CA GLY A 48 2.79 6.69 -23.47
C GLY A 48 1.80 6.01 -22.52
N SER A 49 2.23 5.08 -21.67
CA SER A 49 1.37 4.44 -20.66
C SER A 49 1.73 4.88 -19.24
N VAL A 50 0.72 5.24 -18.45
CA VAL A 50 0.86 5.38 -17.00
C VAL A 50 1.19 4.01 -16.41
N TYR A 51 2.24 3.93 -15.61
CA TYR A 51 2.68 2.65 -15.03
C TYR A 51 2.85 2.68 -13.51
N ALA A 52 2.93 3.87 -12.90
CA ALA A 52 3.04 3.98 -11.45
C ALA A 52 2.62 5.35 -10.90
N ILE A 53 2.13 5.37 -9.65
CA ILE A 53 1.96 6.58 -8.83
C ILE A 53 2.59 6.30 -7.46
N ARG A 54 3.61 7.07 -7.06
CA ARG A 54 4.38 6.81 -5.82
C ARG A 54 3.80 7.49 -4.58
N ASP A 55 3.15 8.64 -4.73
CA ASP A 55 2.58 9.43 -3.64
C ASP A 55 1.04 9.35 -3.64
N LEU A 56 0.53 8.13 -3.71
CA LEU A 56 -0.89 7.90 -4.02
C LEU A 56 -1.83 8.46 -2.93
N LEU A 57 -1.37 8.60 -1.69
CA LEU A 57 -2.20 9.13 -0.61
C LEU A 57 -2.44 10.64 -0.69
N ASN A 58 -1.59 11.36 -1.43
CA ASN A 58 -1.79 12.77 -1.71
C ASN A 58 -2.62 12.95 -2.98
N GLU A 59 -2.39 12.10 -3.99
CA GLU A 59 -3.18 12.10 -5.23
C GLU A 59 -4.61 11.59 -5.05
N VAL A 60 -4.81 10.62 -4.16
CA VAL A 60 -6.11 10.02 -3.81
C VAL A 60 -6.35 10.10 -2.30
N PRO A 61 -6.70 11.27 -1.74
CA PRO A 61 -6.82 11.45 -0.29
C PRO A 61 -7.83 10.53 0.38
N PHE A 62 -8.91 10.15 -0.31
CA PHE A 62 -9.96 9.29 0.26
C PHE A 62 -9.48 7.87 0.59
N LEU A 63 -8.35 7.41 0.03
CA LEU A 63 -7.74 6.13 0.41
C LEU A 63 -7.40 6.08 1.90
N ARG A 64 -7.11 7.23 2.53
CA ARG A 64 -6.90 7.33 3.97
C ARG A 64 -8.15 6.89 4.74
N THR A 65 -9.34 7.28 4.27
CA THR A 65 -10.61 6.86 4.85
C THR A 65 -10.86 5.36 4.64
N LEU A 66 -10.55 4.81 3.46
CA LEU A 66 -10.66 3.36 3.23
C LEU A 66 -9.83 2.53 4.20
N THR A 67 -8.69 3.05 4.66
CA THR A 67 -7.84 2.34 5.63
C THR A 67 -8.45 2.23 7.02
N GLN A 68 -9.51 3.00 7.28
CA GLN A 68 -10.24 3.02 8.55
C GLN A 68 -11.50 2.16 8.51
N LEU A 69 -11.79 1.47 7.39
CA LEU A 69 -12.93 0.57 7.33
C LEU A 69 -12.79 -0.55 8.39
N VAL A 70 -13.88 -0.83 9.09
CA VAL A 70 -13.91 -1.77 10.22
C VAL A 70 -13.37 -3.15 9.83
N ASN A 71 -13.74 -3.65 8.65
CA ASN A 71 -13.27 -4.92 8.12
C ASN A 71 -11.77 -4.94 7.84
N LEU A 72 -11.17 -3.84 7.36
CA LEU A 72 -9.72 -3.75 7.18
C LEU A 72 -9.00 -3.61 8.52
N ARG A 73 -9.52 -2.76 9.42
CA ARG A 73 -8.97 -2.57 10.77
C ARG A 73 -8.98 -3.86 11.58
N ALA A 74 -10.06 -4.64 11.51
CA ALA A 74 -10.19 -5.95 12.16
C ALA A 74 -9.15 -6.98 11.69
N LEU A 75 -8.54 -6.80 10.51
CA LEU A 75 -7.46 -7.65 10.01
C LEU A 75 -6.07 -7.16 10.43
N ILE A 76 -5.89 -5.83 10.55
CA ILE A 76 -4.59 -5.21 10.79
C ILE A 76 -4.29 -5.06 12.29
N GLU A 77 -5.28 -4.64 13.08
CA GLU A 77 -5.08 -4.34 14.51
C GLU A 77 -4.63 -5.55 15.35
N PRO A 78 -5.08 -6.79 15.08
CA PRO A 78 -4.55 -7.96 15.81
C PRO A 78 -3.06 -8.23 15.55
N ILE A 79 -2.50 -7.72 14.44
CA ILE A 79 -1.11 -7.93 14.04
C ILE A 79 -0.23 -6.75 14.49
N LEU A 80 -0.65 -5.53 14.17
CA LEU A 80 0.16 -4.31 14.35
C LEU A 80 -0.30 -3.45 15.54
N GLY A 81 -1.40 -3.82 16.19
CA GLY A 81 -2.03 -3.09 17.28
C GLY A 81 -3.00 -1.99 16.82
N PRO A 82 -3.82 -1.47 17.76
CA PRO A 82 -4.86 -0.48 17.46
C PRO A 82 -4.31 0.88 16.99
N LYS A 83 -3.01 1.14 17.19
CA LYS A 83 -2.36 2.38 16.76
C LYS A 83 -1.74 2.30 15.36
N ALA A 84 -1.95 1.20 14.62
CA ALA A 84 -1.47 1.05 13.25
C ALA A 84 -1.96 2.20 12.36
N LYS A 85 -1.09 2.72 11.49
CA LYS A 85 -1.38 3.82 10.57
C LYS A 85 -0.91 3.47 9.17
N ILE A 86 -1.64 3.97 8.17
CA ILE A 86 -1.14 3.95 6.81
C ILE A 86 0.04 4.90 6.68
N VAL A 87 1.16 4.39 6.16
CA VAL A 87 2.40 5.16 5.99
C VAL A 87 2.68 5.51 4.54
N ARG A 88 2.23 4.67 3.60
CA ARG A 88 2.45 4.86 2.16
C ARG A 88 1.40 4.08 1.36
N ALA A 89 1.05 4.59 0.19
CA ALA A 89 0.38 3.82 -0.85
C ALA A 89 1.04 4.09 -2.20
N ILE A 90 1.23 3.03 -2.99
CA ILE A 90 1.85 3.09 -4.31
C ILE A 90 0.92 2.34 -5.26
N PHE A 91 0.63 2.94 -6.40
CA PHE A 91 -0.08 2.29 -7.49
C PHE A 91 0.92 1.81 -8.54
N PHE A 92 0.69 0.61 -9.06
CA PHE A 92 1.42 0.05 -10.19
C PHE A 92 0.44 -0.47 -11.24
N ASP A 93 0.67 -0.09 -12.49
CA ASP A 93 -0.06 -0.58 -13.66
C ASP A 93 0.93 -1.27 -14.61
N LYS A 94 1.01 -2.59 -14.51
CA LYS A 94 1.95 -3.41 -15.28
C LYS A 94 1.33 -3.83 -16.60
N THR A 95 1.34 -2.93 -17.57
CA THR A 95 0.92 -3.24 -18.96
C THR A 95 2.04 -3.95 -19.72
N LYS A 96 1.72 -4.61 -20.85
CA LYS A 96 2.72 -5.23 -21.73
C LYS A 96 3.85 -4.26 -22.14
N ASN A 97 3.52 -2.98 -22.35
CA ASN A 97 4.45 -1.94 -22.79
C ASN A 97 5.18 -1.25 -21.62
N ALA A 98 4.67 -1.42 -20.40
CA ALA A 98 5.20 -0.79 -19.19
C ALA A 98 5.26 -1.79 -18.03
N ASN A 99 5.97 -2.89 -18.25
CA ASN A 99 6.28 -3.88 -17.24
C ASN A 99 7.77 -3.82 -16.84
N TRP A 100 8.09 -4.23 -15.63
CA TRP A 100 9.46 -4.39 -15.15
C TRP A 100 9.56 -5.58 -14.19
N LYS A 101 10.71 -6.25 -14.25
CA LYS A 101 11.05 -7.34 -13.34
C LYS A 101 11.21 -6.79 -11.93
N VAL A 102 10.65 -7.50 -10.96
CA VAL A 102 10.87 -7.27 -9.53
C VAL A 102 11.68 -8.47 -9.04
N THR A 103 12.93 -8.24 -8.65
CA THR A 103 13.80 -9.29 -8.10
C THR A 103 13.35 -9.64 -6.69
N TRP A 104 13.80 -10.78 -6.17
CA TRP A 104 13.62 -11.12 -4.76
C TRP A 104 14.20 -10.02 -3.88
N HIS A 105 13.41 -9.53 -2.94
CA HIS A 105 13.79 -8.50 -1.97
C HIS A 105 12.81 -8.54 -0.78
N GLN A 106 13.18 -7.85 0.29
CA GLN A 106 12.34 -7.60 1.46
C GLN A 106 12.19 -6.09 1.66
N ASP A 107 10.97 -5.66 2.00
CA ASP A 107 10.70 -4.27 2.37
C ASP A 107 11.17 -4.01 3.80
N LEU A 108 12.37 -3.45 3.93
CA LEU A 108 12.98 -3.09 5.22
C LEU A 108 12.90 -1.58 5.54
N THR A 109 12.33 -0.79 4.64
CA THR A 109 12.24 0.67 4.81
C THR A 109 10.96 1.06 5.57
N ILE A 110 11.12 1.79 6.67
CA ILE A 110 10.01 2.44 7.37
C ILE A 110 9.94 3.94 7.02
N ALA A 111 8.73 4.50 7.00
CA ALA A 111 8.55 5.94 6.89
C ALA A 111 8.43 6.54 8.29
N VAL A 112 9.19 7.61 8.56
CA VAL A 112 9.20 8.31 9.85
C VAL A 112 8.96 9.80 9.63
N GLN A 113 8.37 10.46 10.63
CA GLN A 113 8.06 11.89 10.56
C GLN A 113 9.31 12.78 10.62
N LYS A 114 10.31 12.35 11.40
CA LYS A 114 11.59 13.05 11.58
C LYS A 114 12.71 12.02 11.61
N ARG A 115 13.88 12.41 11.13
CA ARG A 115 15.10 11.59 11.27
C ARG A 115 15.52 11.58 12.74
N CYS A 116 15.87 10.40 13.24
CA CYS A 116 16.48 10.20 14.55
C CYS A 116 17.52 9.10 14.44
N ASP A 117 18.66 9.26 15.10
CA ASP A 117 19.69 8.22 15.10
C ASP A 117 19.31 7.17 16.16
N VAL A 118 19.05 5.96 15.70
CA VAL A 118 18.66 4.81 16.51
C VAL A 118 19.49 3.62 16.05
N ASP A 119 20.14 2.94 17.00
CA ASP A 119 20.99 1.79 16.70
C ASP A 119 20.23 0.72 15.91
N GLY A 120 20.85 0.21 14.85
CA GLY A 120 20.24 -0.74 13.93
C GLY A 120 19.36 -0.13 12.83
N PHE A 121 19.12 1.19 12.82
CA PHE A 121 18.32 1.86 11.78
C PHE A 121 19.18 2.72 10.84
N GLY A 122 19.19 2.34 9.58
CA GLY A 122 19.86 3.02 8.48
C GLY A 122 20.03 2.09 7.28
N PRO A 123 20.56 2.56 6.15
CA PRO A 123 20.84 3.96 5.79
C PRO A 123 19.57 4.77 5.47
N TRP A 124 19.69 6.10 5.44
CA TRP A 124 18.58 7.02 5.19
C TRP A 124 18.31 7.27 3.70
N SER A 125 17.05 7.44 3.33
CA SER A 125 16.65 7.93 2.01
C SER A 125 15.39 8.79 2.08
N LYS A 126 15.26 9.76 1.17
CA LYS A 126 14.01 10.51 0.97
C LYS A 126 13.31 9.95 -0.26
N LYS A 127 12.09 9.42 -0.08
CA LYS A 127 11.26 8.90 -1.18
C LYS A 127 10.09 9.84 -1.43
N ALA A 128 9.54 9.81 -2.65
CA ALA A 128 8.27 10.47 -2.94
C ALA A 128 7.15 9.68 -2.25
N GLY A 129 6.29 10.37 -1.50
CA GLY A 129 5.33 9.75 -0.58
C GLY A 129 5.92 9.47 0.80
#